data_AF-A0A1H9Z9V7-F1
#
_entry.id   AF-A0A1H9Z9V7-F1
#
_cell.length_a   1.000
_cell.length_b   1.000
_cell.length_c   1.000
_cell.angle_alpha   90.00
_cell.angle_beta   90.00
_cell.angle_gamma   90.00
#
_symmetry.space_group_name_H-M   'P 1'
#
loop_
_entity.id
_entity.type
_entity.pdbx_description
1 polymer ?
#
loop_
_entity_poly.entity_id
_entity_poly.type
_entity_poly.pdbx_seq_one_letter_code
_entity_poly.pdbx_strand_id
1 'polypeptide(L)'
;MMSSILEGVLDEELDKELGYSKYDYRNKKTDNSRNGHSKKTMHTSYGDMDVSIPRDRNGEYEPQLIKKYQNTVTQDMEEKSFLCMQKE
;
A
#
# COMPACT_ATOMS: atom_id res chain seq x y z
N MET A 1 -12.41 5.61 6.22
CA MET A 1 -11.50 6.78 6.21
C MET A 1 -10.05 6.35 6.33
N MET A 2 -9.65 5.64 7.40
CA MET A 2 -8.26 5.16 7.55
C MET A 2 -7.82 4.17 6.46
N SER A 3 -8.69 3.24 6.05
CA SER A 3 -8.39 2.27 4.98
C SER A 3 -7.96 2.93 3.68
N SER A 4 -8.68 3.98 3.25
CA SER A 4 -8.40 4.71 2.01
C SER A 4 -7.05 5.42 2.01
N ILE A 5 -6.60 5.90 3.17
CA ILE A 5 -5.29 6.53 3.33
C ILE A 5 -4.19 5.47 3.21
N LEU A 6 -4.35 4.34 3.90
CA LEU A 6 -3.40 3.22 3.80
C LEU A 6 -3.29 2.72 2.36
N GLU A 7 -4.42 2.56 1.67
CA GLU A 7 -4.46 2.17 0.26
C GLU A 7 -3.74 3.18 -0.64
N GLY A 8 -3.94 4.49 -0.42
CA GLY A 8 -3.26 5.54 -1.18
C GLY A 8 -1.74 5.56 -0.96
N VAL A 9 -1.29 5.42 0.29
CA VAL A 9 0.15 5.37 0.61
C VAL A 9 0.81 4.14 0.00
N LEU A 10 0.15 2.98 0.05
CA LEU A 10 0.66 1.76 -0.60
C LEU A 10 0.70 1.89 -2.12
N ASP A 11 -0.29 2.54 -2.73
CA ASP A 11 -0.28 2.80 -4.18
C ASP A 11 0.89 3.71 -4.59
N GLU A 12 1.20 4.73 -3.79
CA GLU A 12 2.35 5.62 -4.02
C GLU A 12 3.69 4.90 -3.82
N GLU A 13 3.78 4.01 -2.84
CA GLU A 13 4.95 3.15 -2.64
C GLU A 13 5.19 2.26 -3.86
N LEU A 14 4.15 1.64 -4.40
CA LEU A 14 4.26 0.84 -5.63
C LEU A 14 4.61 1.68 -6.86
N ASP A 15 4.11 2.91 -6.97
CA ASP A 15 4.51 3.84 -8.04
C ASP A 15 6.01 4.15 -7.99
N LYS A 16 6.59 4.33 -6.79
CA LYS A 16 8.03 4.52 -6.60
C LYS A 16 8.83 3.28 -6.98
N GLU A 17 8.37 2.10 -6.58
CA GLU A 17 9.04 0.82 -6.90
C GLU A 17 9.04 0.55 -8.42
N LEU A 18 7.91 0.77 -9.08
CA LEU A 18 7.77 0.55 -10.52
C LEU A 18 8.36 1.69 -11.37
N GLY A 19 8.50 2.88 -10.78
CA GLY A 19 9.03 4.07 -11.45
C GLY A 19 8.07 4.73 -12.44
N TYR A 20 6.76 4.44 -12.35
CA TYR A 20 5.72 5.09 -13.15
C TYR A 20 4.39 5.09 -12.40
N SER A 21 3.53 6.07 -12.69
CA SER A 21 2.23 6.21 -12.03
C SER A 21 1.20 5.23 -12.57
N LYS A 22 0.14 4.99 -11.78
CA LYS A 22 -1.06 4.28 -12.26
C LYS A 22 -1.54 4.89 -13.60
N TYR A 23 -1.68 4.04 -14.61
CA TYR A 23 -2.03 4.35 -16.01
C TYR A 23 -0.92 4.91 -16.92
N ASP A 24 0.27 5.25 -16.43
CA ASP A 24 1.41 5.66 -17.26
C ASP A 24 2.30 4.47 -17.68
N TYR A 25 1.68 3.30 -17.92
CA TYR A 25 2.37 2.04 -18.21
C TYR A 25 3.12 2.04 -19.56
N ARG A 26 2.92 3.06 -20.39
CA ARG A 26 3.61 3.22 -21.69
C ARG A 26 4.99 3.85 -21.55
N ASN A 27 5.23 4.61 -20.47
CA ASN A 27 6.51 5.25 -20.19
C ASN A 27 7.37 4.48 -19.17
N LYS A 28 7.00 3.24 -18.87
CA LYS A 28 7.75 2.41 -17.92
C LYS A 28 9.10 1.98 -18.49
N LYS A 29 10.12 1.98 -17.62
CA LYS A 29 11.48 1.48 -17.93
C LYS A 29 11.68 0.03 -17.50
N THR A 30 10.68 -0.57 -16.84
CA THR A 30 10.73 -1.91 -16.26
C THR A 30 9.83 -2.88 -17.00
N ASP A 31 10.21 -4.15 -17.09
CA ASP A 31 9.31 -5.20 -17.59
C ASP A 31 8.16 -5.50 -16.61
N ASN A 32 8.35 -5.18 -15.32
CA ASN A 32 7.35 -5.36 -14.27
C ASN A 32 6.11 -4.47 -14.51
N SER A 33 4.97 -4.90 -13.96
CA SER A 33 3.68 -4.20 -14.12
C SER A 33 2.78 -4.39 -12.90
N ARG A 34 1.83 -3.48 -12.71
CA ARG A 34 0.78 -3.65 -11.69
C ARG A 34 -0.08 -4.88 -12.01
N ASN A 35 -0.46 -5.63 -10.97
CA ASN A 35 -1.25 -6.85 -11.03
C ASN A 35 -2.48 -6.78 -10.10
N GLY A 36 -3.19 -5.66 -10.19
CA GLY A 36 -4.38 -5.39 -9.37
C GLY A 36 -4.05 -5.26 -7.88
N HIS A 37 -5.05 -5.58 -7.06
CA HIS A 37 -5.00 -5.46 -5.60
C HIS A 37 -5.42 -6.76 -4.94
N SER A 38 -4.81 -7.09 -3.81
CA SER A 38 -5.22 -8.18 -2.95
C SER A 38 -5.91 -7.63 -1.71
N LYS A 39 -7.05 -8.21 -1.36
CA LYS A 39 -7.75 -7.88 -0.12
C LYS A 39 -6.97 -8.45 1.06
N LYS A 40 -6.78 -7.64 2.11
CA LYS A 40 -6.22 -8.07 3.39
C LYS A 40 -7.08 -7.50 4.51
N THR A 41 -7.45 -8.36 5.47
CA THR A 41 -8.15 -7.94 6.68
C THR A 41 -7.11 -7.70 7.77
N MET A 42 -7.10 -6.49 8.30
CA MET A 42 -6.18 -6.00 9.33
C MET A 42 -6.92 -5.86 10.64
N HIS A 43 -6.34 -6.40 11.72
CA HIS A 43 -6.85 -6.26 13.07
C HIS A 43 -6.27 -4.98 13.69
N THR A 44 -7.14 -4.03 14.01
CA THR A 44 -6.79 -2.76 14.65
C THR A 44 -7.40 -2.68 16.04
N SER A 45 -6.97 -1.69 16.83
CA SER A 45 -7.51 -1.44 18.18
C SER A 45 -9.01 -1.09 18.16
N TYR A 46 -9.49 -0.53 17.05
CA TYR A 46 -10.89 -0.14 16.85
C TYR A 46 -11.74 -1.22 16.15
N GLY A 47 -11.14 -2.38 15.84
CA GLY A 47 -11.80 -3.49 15.15
C GLY A 47 -11.13 -3.88 13.83
N ASP A 48 -11.80 -4.75 13.09
CA ASP A 48 -11.28 -5.26 11.83
C ASP A 48 -11.47 -4.25 10.70
N MET A 49 -10.44 -4.10 9.88
CA MET A 49 -10.42 -3.20 8.74
C MET A 49 -9.96 -3.94 7.49
N ASP A 50 -10.74 -3.83 6.43
CA ASP A 50 -10.33 -4.33 5.12
C ASP A 50 -9.50 -3.27 4.37
N VAL A 51 -8.36 -3.69 3.84
CA VAL A 51 -7.47 -2.87 3.00
C VAL A 51 -7.11 -3.59 1.70
N SER A 52 -7.01 -2.82 0.63
CA SER A 52 -6.62 -3.29 -0.71
C SER A 52 -5.14 -3.05 -0.94
N ILE A 53 -4.33 -4.11 -0.86
CA ILE A 53 -2.87 -4.00 -1.06
C ILE A 53 -2.54 -4.12 -2.54
N PRO A 54 -1.87 -3.13 -3.14
CA PRO A 54 -1.48 -3.19 -4.55
C PRO A 54 -0.37 -4.23 -4.76
N ARG A 55 -0.34 -4.82 -5.94
CA ARG A 55 0.61 -5.88 -6.29
C ARG A 55 1.31 -5.58 -7.61
N ASP A 56 2.54 -6.04 -7.71
CA ASP A 56 3.26 -6.14 -8.97
C ASP A 56 3.08 -7.54 -9.58
N ARG A 57 3.46 -7.69 -10.84
CA ARG A 57 3.27 -8.91 -11.62
C ARG A 57 4.40 -9.91 -11.41
N ASN A 58 5.61 -9.42 -11.13
CA ASN A 58 6.77 -10.27 -10.85
C ASN A 58 6.78 -10.76 -9.38
N GLY A 59 6.07 -10.10 -8.47
CA GLY A 59 6.05 -10.42 -7.04
C GLY A 59 7.27 -9.87 -6.28
N GLU A 60 7.98 -8.92 -6.88
CA GLU A 60 9.18 -8.28 -6.36
C GLU A 60 8.84 -7.18 -5.33
N TYR A 61 7.65 -6.59 -5.42
CA TYR A 61 7.24 -5.53 -4.50
C TYR A 61 7.04 -6.06 -3.07
N GLU A 62 7.74 -5.43 -2.12
CA GLU A 62 7.60 -5.69 -0.68
C GLU A 62 7.15 -4.41 0.03
N PRO A 63 5.86 -4.32 0.43
CA PRO A 63 5.37 -3.14 1.12
C PRO A 63 6.07 -2.95 2.46
N GLN A 64 6.62 -1.76 2.68
CA GLN A 64 7.29 -1.38 3.93
C GLN A 64 6.29 -0.94 5.00
N LEU A 65 5.17 -0.33 4.58
CA LEU A 65 4.13 0.12 5.51
C LEU A 65 3.37 -1.08 6.10
N ILE A 66 3.01 -2.07 5.30
CA ILE A 66 2.32 -3.28 5.78
C ILE A 66 3.08 -4.50 5.27
N LYS A 67 3.92 -5.08 6.13
CA LYS A 67 4.75 -6.21 5.74
C LYS A 67 3.90 -7.40 5.27
N LYS A 68 4.49 -8.24 4.41
CA LYS A 68 3.89 -9.53 4.03
C LYS A 68 3.58 -10.33 5.31
N TYR A 69 2.39 -10.92 5.36
CA TYR A 69 1.86 -11.68 6.52
C TYR A 69 1.60 -10.90 7.82
N GLN A 70 1.81 -9.58 7.86
CA GLN A 70 1.46 -8.77 9.02
C GLN A 70 -0.04 -8.45 9.04
N ASN A 71 -0.80 -9.04 9.97
CA ASN A 71 -2.25 -8.87 10.01
C ASN A 71 -2.72 -7.99 11.18
N THR A 72 -1.79 -7.47 11.98
CA THR A 72 -2.08 -6.62 13.13
C THR A 72 -1.45 -5.24 12.90
N VAL A 73 -2.26 -4.19 13.06
CA VAL A 73 -1.80 -2.80 13.08
C VAL A 73 -1.48 -2.45 14.54
N THR A 74 -0.21 -2.17 14.84
CA THR A 74 0.16 -1.62 16.15
C THR A 74 -0.14 -0.12 16.18
N GLN A 75 -0.32 0.44 17.37
CA GLN A 75 -0.66 1.85 17.58
C GLN A 75 0.31 2.81 16.86
N ASP A 76 1.59 2.46 16.78
CA ASP A 76 2.62 3.22 16.03
C ASP A 76 2.32 3.37 14.54
N MET A 77 1.63 2.40 13.93
CA MET A 77 1.24 2.47 12.52
C MET A 77 0.04 3.37 12.30
N GLU A 78 -0.88 3.44 13.28
CA GLU A 78 -2.00 4.39 13.29
C GLU A 78 -1.47 5.83 13.39
N GLU A 79 -0.48 6.09 14.25
CA GLU A 79 0.16 7.41 14.35
C GLU A 79 0.88 7.81 13.06
N LYS A 80 1.57 6.86 12.39
CA LYS A 80 2.23 7.14 11.11
C LYS A 80 1.24 7.44 9.98
N SER A 81 0.09 6.78 9.93
CA SER A 81 -0.94 7.12 8.94
C SER A 81 -1.56 8.49 9.21
N PHE A 82 -1.77 8.89 10.47
CA PHE A 82 -2.16 10.27 10.81
C PHE A 82 -1.07 11.30 10.49
N LEU A 83 0.21 10.98 10.72
CA LEU A 83 1.33 11.87 10.37
C LEU A 83 1.44 12.10 8.87
N CYS A 84 1.10 11.09 8.05
CA CYS A 84 1.04 11.23 6.59
C CYS A 84 -0.09 12.18 6.14
N MET A 85 -1.21 12.26 6.89
CA MET A 85 -2.27 13.24 6.63
C MET A 85 -1.87 14.68 6.95
N GLN A 86 -0.95 14.89 7.90
CA GLN A 86 -0.52 16.22 8.36
C GLN A 86 0.59 16.83 7.51
N LYS A 87 1.04 16.14 6.44
CA LYS A 87 2.12 16.59 5.56
C LYS A 87 1.65 17.25 4.26
N GLU A 88 0.35 17.53 4.14
CA GLU A 88 -0.16 18.48 3.13
C GLU A 88 0.09 19.94 3.54
#